data_AF-A0A2M7QJL7-F1
#
_entry.id   AF-A0A2M7QJL7-F1
#
_cell.length_a   1.000
_cell.length_b   1.000
_cell.length_c   1.000
_cell.angle_alpha   90.00
_cell.angle_beta   90.00
_cell.angle_gamma   90.00
#
_symmetry.space_group_name_H-M   'P 1'
#
loop_
_entity.id
_entity.type
_entity.pdbx_description
1 polymer ?
#
loop_
_entity_poly.entity_id
_entity_poly.type
_entity_poly.pdbx_seq_one_letter_code
_entity_poly.pdbx_strand_id
1 'polypeptide(L)'
;MKSNIYQNIKQSSTNKLAFIDVDNTLTANPWGTEEKDLLDAKLTNQAIALLKKAGYCCILNTSRTEEMCMSSKQYMLSKQHYHFKRPAPQIGMGNDGRRFYIKLEDFYPINLLDLPIIISSSGAKISVLQNEEGYREDMDFYPPCFLSPKDWRKETMLWLSKIKSAFSFSYSPIESEDFFVSQKTDIFPPDYRIQLSFPSVHELIQFSMEMKRQKPLFFLTNDSNPDKHSFILYITPKRGKFEAIEHVISQLIESLLFKKEQDIEILFIGDSFPDFEAGIHNYTHFEAKKTVLLVGGSRLFSYLNDKNQNNFAGIDLTYIKKQLSPSQLSGYYTYTDTITKNIQTVILGDLAFPKAIGPRSIIEFLS
;
A
#
# COMPACT_ATOMS: atom_id res chain seq x y z
N MET A 1 -20.91 14.03 -20.95
CA MET A 1 -20.49 12.87 -20.12
C MET A 1 -19.05 13.08 -19.73
N LYS A 2 -18.70 13.05 -18.44
CA LYS A 2 -17.29 13.00 -18.04
C LYS A 2 -16.74 11.64 -18.50
N SER A 3 -15.64 11.63 -19.27
CA SER A 3 -14.94 10.37 -19.59
C SER A 3 -14.39 9.80 -18.28
N ASN A 4 -14.80 8.57 -17.95
CA ASN A 4 -14.30 7.85 -16.79
C ASN A 4 -12.83 7.49 -17.07
N ILE A 5 -11.92 7.94 -16.20
CA ILE A 5 -10.46 7.81 -16.39
C ILE A 5 -9.95 6.36 -16.36
N TYR A 6 -10.81 5.41 -15.94
CA TYR A 6 -10.52 3.97 -15.89
C TYR A 6 -10.84 3.23 -17.20
N GLN A 7 -11.58 3.84 -18.13
CA GLN A 7 -12.01 3.21 -19.40
C GLN A 7 -10.84 2.72 -20.26
N ASN A 8 -9.66 3.31 -20.08
CA ASN A 8 -8.48 3.08 -20.89
C ASN A 8 -7.51 2.05 -20.31
N ILE A 9 -7.84 1.45 -19.16
CA ILE A 9 -7.03 0.40 -18.57
C ILE A 9 -7.08 -0.81 -19.50
N LYS A 10 -6.04 -0.93 -20.35
CA LYS A 10 -5.91 -1.98 -21.36
C LYS A 10 -6.00 -3.33 -20.66
N GLN A 11 -7.05 -4.06 -20.97
CA GLN A 11 -7.36 -5.34 -20.36
C GLN A 11 -6.29 -6.39 -20.61
N SER A 12 -5.96 -7.12 -19.55
CA SER A 12 -6.04 -8.58 -19.60
C SER A 12 -7.53 -8.94 -19.70
N SER A 13 -7.90 -9.86 -20.60
CA SER A 13 -9.29 -10.28 -20.87
C SER A 13 -9.99 -11.00 -19.69
N THR A 14 -9.47 -10.87 -18.46
CA THR A 14 -9.89 -11.64 -17.29
C THR A 14 -10.33 -10.72 -16.15
N ASN A 15 -11.33 -11.16 -15.37
CA ASN A 15 -11.88 -10.43 -14.23
C ASN A 15 -10.96 -10.53 -12.97
N LYS A 16 -9.64 -10.41 -13.14
CA LYS A 16 -8.65 -10.67 -12.07
C LYS A 16 -7.91 -9.39 -11.67
N LEU A 17 -7.92 -9.06 -10.39
CA LEU A 17 -7.25 -7.91 -9.81
C LEU A 17 -6.19 -8.34 -8.80
N ALA A 18 -5.00 -7.74 -8.86
CA ALA A 18 -3.97 -7.93 -7.85
C ALA A 18 -3.63 -6.58 -7.22
N PHE A 19 -3.95 -6.40 -5.95
CA PHE A 19 -3.54 -5.24 -5.15
C PHE A 19 -2.24 -5.59 -4.42
N ILE A 20 -1.18 -4.87 -4.74
CA ILE A 20 0.18 -5.28 -4.39
C ILE A 20 0.85 -4.14 -3.63
N ASP A 21 1.26 -4.42 -2.39
CA ASP A 21 2.17 -3.54 -1.68
C ASP A 21 3.61 -3.64 -2.25
N VAL A 22 4.46 -2.65 -1.94
CA VAL A 22 5.81 -2.54 -2.52
C VAL A 22 6.90 -2.90 -1.52
N ASP A 23 6.91 -2.26 -0.36
CA ASP A 23 8.04 -2.30 0.57
C ASP A 23 8.03 -3.60 1.38
N ASN A 24 9.12 -4.38 1.34
CA ASN A 24 9.21 -5.76 1.87
C ASN A 24 8.28 -6.79 1.20
N THR A 25 7.37 -6.34 0.31
CA THR A 25 6.50 -7.20 -0.49
C THR A 25 7.12 -7.52 -1.85
N LEU A 26 7.25 -6.50 -2.71
CA LEU A 26 7.89 -6.59 -4.02
C LEU A 26 9.38 -6.22 -3.98
N THR A 27 9.87 -5.72 -2.84
CA THR A 27 11.25 -5.33 -2.63
C THR A 27 11.73 -5.91 -1.31
N ALA A 28 12.26 -7.15 -1.34
CA ALA A 28 12.62 -7.89 -0.13
C ALA A 28 13.75 -7.20 0.67
N ASN A 29 14.66 -6.49 0.00
CA ASN A 29 15.58 -5.52 0.61
C ASN A 29 15.96 -4.41 -0.40
N PRO A 30 15.34 -3.21 -0.37
CA PRO A 30 15.57 -2.21 -1.42
C PRO A 30 16.83 -1.34 -1.29
N TRP A 31 17.81 -1.66 -0.41
CA TRP A 31 18.74 -0.61 0.06
C TRP A 31 20.23 -0.96 0.10
N GLY A 32 20.65 -2.11 -0.46
CA GLY A 32 22.07 -2.39 -0.73
C GLY A 32 22.41 -2.33 -2.22
N THR A 33 23.69 -2.22 -2.55
CA THR A 33 24.24 -2.44 -3.91
C THR A 33 24.93 -3.80 -4.02
N GLU A 34 24.59 -4.74 -3.14
CA GLU A 34 25.21 -6.07 -3.10
C GLU A 34 24.47 -7.01 -4.07
N GLU A 35 25.10 -8.12 -4.44
CA GLU A 35 24.56 -9.12 -5.39
C GLU A 35 23.15 -9.61 -5.01
N LYS A 36 22.82 -9.60 -3.71
CA LYS A 36 21.49 -9.91 -3.16
C LYS A 36 20.39 -8.94 -3.63
N ASP A 37 20.70 -7.66 -3.83
CA ASP A 37 19.74 -6.61 -4.21
C ASP A 37 19.43 -6.66 -5.73
N LEU A 38 20.40 -7.09 -6.55
CA LEU A 38 20.18 -7.36 -7.98
C LEU A 38 19.30 -8.60 -8.23
N LEU A 39 19.41 -9.60 -7.36
CA LEU A 39 18.55 -10.78 -7.38
C LEU A 39 17.09 -10.40 -7.07
N ASP A 40 16.88 -9.46 -6.16
CA ASP A 40 15.54 -8.95 -5.84
C ASP A 40 14.88 -8.30 -7.05
N ALA A 41 15.57 -7.46 -7.82
CA ALA A 41 14.97 -6.81 -8.99
C ALA A 41 14.53 -7.79 -10.09
N LYS A 42 15.32 -8.85 -10.32
CA LYS A 42 14.94 -9.92 -11.26
C LYS A 42 13.69 -10.67 -10.77
N LEU A 43 13.64 -10.99 -9.48
CA LEU A 43 12.49 -11.68 -8.88
C LEU A 43 11.23 -10.81 -8.91
N THR A 44 11.33 -9.50 -8.61
CA THR A 44 10.22 -8.55 -8.74
C THR A 44 9.68 -8.53 -10.18
N ASN A 45 10.58 -8.39 -11.16
CA ASN A 45 10.20 -8.37 -12.56
C ASN A 45 9.50 -9.66 -12.99
N GLN A 46 10.00 -10.81 -12.53
CA GLN A 46 9.42 -12.12 -12.79
C GLN A 46 8.05 -12.28 -12.11
N ALA A 47 7.90 -11.90 -10.84
CA ALA A 47 6.65 -11.97 -10.10
C ALA A 47 5.53 -11.18 -10.80
N ILE A 48 5.81 -9.94 -11.20
CA ILE A 48 4.84 -9.10 -11.92
C ILE A 48 4.52 -9.67 -13.30
N ALA A 49 5.53 -10.19 -14.01
CA ALA A 49 5.30 -10.82 -15.31
C ALA A 49 4.40 -12.07 -15.18
N LEU A 50 4.59 -12.89 -14.15
CA LEU A 50 3.75 -14.05 -13.87
C LEU A 50 2.32 -13.65 -13.48
N LEU A 51 2.14 -12.61 -12.65
CA LEU A 51 0.81 -12.08 -12.33
C LEU A 51 0.07 -11.63 -13.60
N LYS A 52 0.74 -10.84 -14.45
CA LYS A 52 0.18 -10.40 -15.74
C LYS A 52 -0.14 -11.59 -16.65
N LYS A 53 0.75 -12.58 -16.73
CA LYS A 53 0.53 -13.83 -17.51
C LYS A 53 -0.65 -14.65 -16.98
N ALA A 54 -0.87 -14.67 -15.67
CA ALA A 54 -2.01 -15.31 -15.01
C ALA A 54 -3.32 -14.50 -15.17
N GLY A 55 -3.27 -13.34 -15.82
CA GLY A 55 -4.40 -12.50 -16.17
C GLY A 55 -4.65 -11.32 -15.21
N TYR A 56 -3.86 -11.15 -14.14
CA TYR A 56 -4.12 -10.09 -13.18
C TYR A 56 -3.84 -8.69 -13.75
N CYS A 57 -4.81 -7.79 -13.59
CA CYS A 57 -4.53 -6.36 -13.57
C CYS A 57 -3.80 -6.03 -12.27
N CYS A 58 -2.52 -5.72 -12.38
CA CYS A 58 -1.66 -5.43 -11.23
C CYS A 58 -1.82 -3.95 -10.83
N ILE A 59 -2.19 -3.70 -9.58
CA ILE A 59 -2.47 -2.38 -9.01
C ILE A 59 -1.55 -2.18 -7.82
N LEU A 60 -0.81 -1.07 -7.79
CA LEU A 60 -0.01 -0.73 -6.62
C LEU A 60 -0.90 -0.21 -5.50
N ASN A 61 -0.66 -0.69 -4.29
CA ASN A 61 -1.35 -0.25 -3.09
C ASN A 61 -0.38 -0.05 -1.94
N THR A 62 0.23 1.14 -1.89
CA THR A 62 1.46 1.38 -1.16
C THR A 62 1.40 2.66 -0.33
N SER A 63 2.27 2.73 0.68
CA SER A 63 2.55 3.98 1.38
C SER A 63 3.43 4.91 0.56
N ARG A 64 4.17 4.45 -0.45
CA ARG A 64 4.96 5.33 -1.34
C ARG A 64 4.09 6.39 -2.02
N THR A 65 4.71 7.50 -2.41
CA THR A 65 4.08 8.56 -3.21
C THR A 65 4.10 8.21 -4.69
N GLU A 66 3.18 8.79 -5.47
CA GLU A 66 2.95 8.39 -6.86
C GLU A 66 4.19 8.56 -7.73
N GLU A 67 4.97 9.63 -7.52
CA GLU A 67 6.19 9.88 -8.27
C GLU A 67 7.24 8.78 -8.09
N MET A 68 7.23 8.01 -6.99
CA MET A 68 8.16 6.89 -6.77
C MET A 68 7.79 5.63 -7.56
N CYS A 69 6.61 5.62 -8.17
CA CYS A 69 6.05 4.47 -8.89
C CYS A 69 5.99 4.69 -10.40
N MET A 70 6.50 5.83 -10.89
CA MET A 70 6.51 6.21 -12.30
C MET A 70 7.93 6.12 -12.85
N SER A 71 8.10 5.58 -14.06
CA SER A 71 9.32 5.81 -14.83
C SER A 71 9.47 7.28 -15.16
N SER A 72 10.69 7.70 -15.50
CA SER A 72 10.96 9.09 -15.87
C SER A 72 10.13 9.55 -17.06
N LYS A 73 9.83 8.63 -18.01
CA LYS A 73 8.93 8.89 -19.13
C LYS A 73 7.51 9.21 -18.64
N GLN A 74 6.91 8.32 -17.86
CA GLN A 74 5.54 8.50 -17.35
C GLN A 74 5.41 9.72 -16.46
N TYR A 75 6.40 9.99 -15.61
CA TYR A 75 6.44 11.17 -14.75
C TYR A 75 6.38 12.46 -15.57
N MET A 76 7.17 12.56 -16.64
CA MET A 76 7.19 13.74 -17.51
C MET A 76 5.87 13.91 -18.27
N LEU A 77 5.30 12.83 -18.80
CA LEU A 77 4.01 12.88 -19.49
C LEU A 77 2.86 13.23 -18.54
N SER A 78 2.89 12.74 -17.30
CA SER A 78 1.93 13.12 -16.24
C SER A 78 1.97 14.62 -15.94
N LYS A 79 3.16 15.23 -15.93
CA LYS A 79 3.31 16.67 -15.78
C LYS A 79 2.76 17.44 -16.97
N GLN A 80 3.08 17.00 -18.19
CA GLN A 80 2.74 17.69 -19.43
C GLN A 80 1.24 17.63 -19.74
N HIS A 81 0.60 16.47 -19.55
CA HIS A 81 -0.77 16.23 -19.99
C HIS A 81 -1.80 16.30 -18.86
N TYR A 82 -1.40 16.01 -17.62
CA TYR A 82 -2.34 15.83 -16.50
C TYR A 82 -2.05 16.71 -15.29
N HIS A 83 -1.18 17.72 -15.44
CA HIS A 83 -0.86 18.71 -14.41
C HIS A 83 -0.33 18.11 -13.10
N PHE A 84 0.37 16.97 -13.15
CA PHE A 84 1.03 16.40 -11.98
C PHE A 84 2.03 17.41 -11.38
N LYS A 85 1.96 17.68 -10.07
CA LYS A 85 2.70 18.80 -9.45
C LYS A 85 3.87 18.39 -8.56
N ARG A 86 3.93 17.13 -8.10
CA ARG A 86 4.92 16.71 -7.11
C ARG A 86 6.33 16.70 -7.73
N PRO A 87 7.38 17.14 -7.00
CA PRO A 87 8.76 17.09 -7.50
C PRO A 87 9.23 15.63 -7.64
N ALA A 88 10.29 15.41 -8.41
CA ALA A 88 10.83 14.07 -8.61
C ALA A 88 11.55 13.60 -7.34
N PRO A 89 11.56 12.30 -7.04
CA PRO A 89 12.22 11.79 -5.83
C PRO A 89 13.75 11.83 -5.97
N GLN A 90 14.43 12.05 -4.86
CA GLN A 90 15.88 12.17 -4.72
C GLN A 90 16.45 10.88 -4.08
N ILE A 91 16.37 9.76 -4.79
CA ILE A 91 16.73 8.46 -4.19
C ILE A 91 18.23 8.16 -4.18
N GLY A 92 19.04 8.87 -5.00
CA GLY A 92 20.50 8.75 -4.98
C GLY A 92 21.11 9.31 -3.69
N MET A 93 22.26 8.80 -3.27
CA MET A 93 22.98 9.26 -2.07
C MET A 93 24.41 9.66 -2.43
N GLY A 94 24.78 10.92 -2.17
CA GLY A 94 26.13 11.44 -2.34
C GLY A 94 27.05 11.04 -1.19
N ASN A 95 28.36 11.20 -1.40
CA ASN A 95 29.38 10.92 -0.37
C ASN A 95 29.26 11.81 0.88
N ASP A 96 28.61 12.98 0.75
CA ASP A 96 28.32 13.92 1.83
C ASP A 96 27.00 13.60 2.57
N GLY A 97 26.35 12.49 2.22
CA GLY A 97 25.06 12.08 2.77
C GLY A 97 23.86 12.86 2.23
N ARG A 98 24.05 13.72 1.22
CA ARG A 98 22.94 14.42 0.57
C ARG A 98 22.29 13.56 -0.50
N ARG A 99 20.98 13.73 -0.62
CA ARG A 99 20.14 13.06 -1.59
C ARG A 99 20.17 13.77 -2.96
N PHE A 100 20.14 13.02 -4.05
CA PHE A 100 20.05 13.59 -5.39
C PHE A 100 19.14 12.77 -6.31
N TYR A 101 18.66 13.42 -7.36
CA TYR A 101 17.79 12.77 -8.34
C TYR A 101 18.57 11.76 -9.17
N ILE A 102 18.04 10.54 -9.25
CA ILE A 102 18.36 9.54 -10.27
C ILE A 102 17.03 9.08 -10.87
N LYS A 103 17.08 8.59 -12.12
CA LYS A 103 15.89 8.02 -12.74
C LYS A 103 15.45 6.79 -11.97
N LEU A 104 14.14 6.62 -11.82
CA LEU A 104 13.61 5.50 -11.05
C LEU A 104 13.86 4.18 -11.75
N GLU A 105 13.80 4.14 -13.07
CA GLU A 105 14.12 2.94 -13.87
C GLU A 105 15.59 2.53 -13.81
N ASP A 106 16.49 3.42 -13.35
CA ASP A 106 17.91 3.10 -13.13
C ASP A 106 18.14 2.48 -11.74
N PHE A 107 17.14 2.50 -10.86
CA PHE A 107 17.24 2.04 -9.46
C PHE A 107 16.22 0.95 -9.10
N TYR A 108 14.97 1.10 -9.51
CA TYR A 108 13.88 0.18 -9.22
C TYR A 108 13.63 -0.82 -10.36
N PRO A 109 13.04 -1.99 -10.07
CA PRO A 109 12.70 -2.98 -11.09
C PRO A 109 11.71 -2.41 -12.10
N ILE A 110 12.03 -2.46 -13.39
CA ILE A 110 11.23 -1.79 -14.43
C ILE A 110 9.76 -2.23 -14.49
N ASN A 111 9.44 -3.50 -14.18
CA ASN A 111 8.06 -3.98 -14.21
C ASN A 111 7.24 -3.53 -12.99
N LEU A 112 7.88 -3.04 -11.92
CA LEU A 112 7.23 -2.43 -10.76
C LEU A 112 6.69 -1.05 -11.10
N LEU A 113 7.38 -0.35 -12.00
CA LEU A 113 7.00 0.96 -12.46
C LEU A 113 5.84 0.85 -13.45
N ASP A 114 5.10 1.94 -13.58
CA ASP A 114 4.13 2.15 -14.65
C ASP A 114 2.96 1.14 -14.63
N LEU A 115 2.58 0.62 -13.45
CA LEU A 115 1.39 -0.20 -13.30
C LEU A 115 0.10 0.61 -13.51
N PRO A 116 -0.97 0.04 -14.09
CA PRO A 116 -2.14 0.79 -14.54
C PRO A 116 -2.79 1.73 -13.50
N ILE A 117 -2.77 1.36 -12.23
CA ILE A 117 -3.31 2.15 -11.14
C ILE A 117 -2.31 2.18 -9.98
N ILE A 118 -2.11 3.37 -9.42
CA ILE A 118 -1.33 3.62 -8.22
C ILE A 118 -2.28 4.13 -7.14
N ILE A 119 -2.51 3.33 -6.10
CA ILE A 119 -3.08 3.76 -4.82
C ILE A 119 -1.90 4.10 -3.91
N SER A 120 -1.65 5.38 -3.70
CA SER A 120 -0.46 5.90 -3.00
C SER A 120 -0.79 6.40 -1.60
N SER A 121 0.26 6.75 -0.86
CA SER A 121 0.14 7.46 0.43
C SER A 121 -0.82 6.77 1.41
N SER A 122 -0.77 5.44 1.46
CA SER A 122 -1.64 4.61 2.30
C SER A 122 -3.13 4.72 1.96
N GLY A 123 -3.45 4.88 0.67
CA GLY A 123 -4.82 5.00 0.18
C GLY A 123 -5.35 6.43 0.09
N ALA A 124 -4.52 7.43 0.37
CA ALA A 124 -4.99 8.81 0.39
C ALA A 124 -5.08 9.43 -1.03
N LYS A 125 -4.58 8.75 -2.05
CA LYS A 125 -4.62 9.25 -3.43
C LYS A 125 -4.58 8.11 -4.44
N ILE A 126 -5.25 8.32 -5.57
CA ILE A 126 -5.35 7.34 -6.66
C ILE A 126 -4.94 8.03 -7.95
N SER A 127 -4.03 7.39 -8.69
CA SER A 127 -3.58 7.83 -10.01
C SER A 127 -3.76 6.71 -11.03
N VAL A 128 -4.34 7.05 -12.18
CA VAL A 128 -4.69 6.10 -13.24
C VAL A 128 -3.91 6.41 -14.50
N LEU A 129 -3.21 5.41 -15.03
CA LEU A 129 -2.45 5.51 -16.27
C LEU A 129 -3.40 5.69 -17.47
N GLN A 130 -3.16 6.74 -18.25
CA GLN A 130 -3.97 7.09 -19.42
C GLN A 130 -3.33 6.59 -20.72
N ASN A 131 -4.10 6.59 -21.82
CA ASN A 131 -3.62 6.17 -23.15
C ASN A 131 -2.46 7.01 -23.70
N GLU A 132 -2.37 8.28 -23.30
CA GLU A 132 -1.25 9.18 -23.66
C GLU A 132 -0.01 8.92 -22.79
N GLU A 133 0.03 7.78 -22.09
CA GLU A 133 1.17 7.34 -21.30
C GLU A 133 1.55 8.37 -20.22
N GLY A 134 0.57 8.92 -19.51
CA GLY A 134 0.78 9.68 -18.28
C GLY A 134 -0.30 9.33 -17.26
N TYR A 135 -0.03 9.60 -15.98
CA TYR A 135 -0.97 9.40 -14.89
C TYR A 135 -1.85 10.60 -14.66
N ARG A 136 -3.15 10.34 -14.56
CA ARG A 136 -4.16 11.31 -14.16
C ARG A 136 -4.69 10.96 -12.78
N GLU A 137 -4.79 11.97 -11.91
CA GLU A 137 -5.37 11.84 -10.57
C GLU A 137 -6.88 11.59 -10.64
N ASP A 138 -7.36 10.67 -9.80
CA ASP A 138 -8.79 10.44 -9.58
C ASP A 138 -9.37 11.48 -8.62
N MET A 139 -9.86 12.57 -9.20
CA MET A 139 -10.49 13.68 -8.47
C MET A 139 -11.90 13.34 -7.94
N ASP A 140 -12.47 12.18 -8.27
CA ASP A 140 -13.78 11.77 -7.72
C ASP A 140 -13.60 11.06 -6.36
N PHE A 141 -12.41 10.51 -6.08
CA PHE A 141 -12.08 9.92 -4.78
C PHE A 141 -11.95 10.98 -3.67
N TYR A 142 -11.33 12.12 -3.95
CA TYR A 142 -11.40 13.31 -3.11
C TYR A 142 -11.93 14.48 -3.97
N PRO A 143 -13.22 14.83 -3.85
CA PRO A 143 -13.85 15.80 -4.73
C PRO A 143 -13.20 17.18 -4.59
N PRO A 144 -13.29 18.07 -5.60
CA PRO A 144 -12.67 19.40 -5.56
C PRO A 144 -13.09 20.32 -4.40
N CYS A 145 -14.19 20.01 -3.71
CA CYS A 145 -14.63 20.71 -2.50
C CYS A 145 -13.91 20.24 -1.23
N PHE A 146 -13.15 19.15 -1.29
CA PHE A 146 -12.29 18.71 -0.21
C PHE A 146 -11.10 19.68 -0.05
N LEU A 147 -10.55 19.76 1.17
CA LEU A 147 -9.40 20.61 1.45
C LEU A 147 -8.24 20.23 0.52
N SER A 148 -7.51 21.22 0.00
CA SER A 148 -6.31 20.95 -0.79
C SER A 148 -5.28 20.17 0.05
N PRO A 149 -4.33 19.42 -0.58
CA PRO A 149 -3.32 18.68 0.17
C PRO A 149 -2.54 19.57 1.15
N LYS A 150 -2.21 20.79 0.72
CA LYS A 150 -1.49 21.78 1.52
C LYS A 150 -2.31 22.24 2.72
N ASP A 151 -3.58 22.56 2.52
CA ASP A 151 -4.45 23.07 3.59
C ASP A 151 -4.77 21.95 4.59
N TRP A 152 -5.10 20.75 4.11
CA TRP A 152 -5.33 19.59 4.98
C TRP A 152 -4.10 19.28 5.84
N ARG A 153 -2.89 19.26 5.25
CA ARG A 153 -1.65 19.02 6.01
C ARG A 153 -1.42 20.11 7.05
N LYS A 154 -1.57 21.38 6.66
CA LYS A 154 -1.39 22.52 7.56
C LYS A 154 -2.35 22.45 8.76
N GLU A 155 -3.63 22.20 8.51
CA GLU A 155 -4.64 22.08 9.55
C GLU A 155 -4.37 20.89 10.46
N THR A 156 -4.03 19.73 9.89
CA THR A 156 -3.74 18.51 10.65
C THR A 156 -2.48 18.64 11.49
N MET A 157 -1.39 19.19 10.95
CA MET A 157 -0.15 19.42 11.72
C MET A 157 -0.34 20.49 12.81
N LEU A 158 -1.13 21.53 12.55
CA LEU A 158 -1.49 22.51 13.59
C LEU A 158 -2.29 21.85 14.71
N TRP A 159 -3.25 20.99 14.37
CA TRP A 159 -3.99 20.21 15.35
C TRP A 159 -3.08 19.28 16.16
N LEU A 160 -2.22 18.51 15.49
CA LEU A 160 -1.24 17.63 16.14
C LEU A 160 -0.29 18.39 17.07
N SER A 161 0.14 19.60 16.70
CA SER A 161 0.99 20.43 17.57
C SER A 161 0.32 20.83 18.89
N LYS A 162 -1.01 20.98 18.91
CA LYS A 162 -1.78 21.35 20.11
C LYS A 162 -1.87 20.19 21.10
N ILE A 163 -1.85 18.96 20.62
CA ILE A 163 -1.93 17.75 21.46
C ILE A 163 -0.56 17.12 21.74
N LYS A 164 0.51 17.61 21.13
CA LYS A 164 1.86 17.06 21.25
C LYS A 164 2.41 17.05 22.68
N SER A 165 1.93 17.94 23.56
CA SER A 165 2.32 17.92 24.98
C SER A 165 1.67 16.76 25.76
N ALA A 166 0.59 16.19 25.25
CA ALA A 166 -0.13 15.08 25.90
C ALA A 166 0.31 13.69 25.40
N PHE A 167 0.96 13.63 24.24
CA PHE A 167 1.36 12.37 23.60
C PHE A 167 2.81 12.44 23.11
N SER A 168 3.61 11.42 23.42
CA SER A 168 5.00 11.37 22.98
C SER A 168 5.10 10.80 21.56
N PHE A 169 5.20 11.69 20.58
CA PHE A 169 5.47 11.31 19.18
C PHE A 169 6.40 12.29 18.48
N SER A 170 7.03 11.81 17.42
CA SER A 170 7.84 12.61 16.50
C SER A 170 7.28 12.52 15.08
N TYR A 171 7.42 13.60 14.32
CA TYR A 171 7.15 13.57 12.88
C TYR A 171 8.31 12.87 12.17
N SER A 172 7.99 12.05 11.17
CA SER A 172 9.02 11.51 10.28
C SER A 172 9.75 12.66 9.55
N PRO A 173 11.07 12.54 9.28
CA PRO A 173 11.83 13.55 8.54
C PRO A 173 11.19 13.95 7.20
N ILE A 174 10.54 13.00 6.53
CA ILE A 174 9.84 13.20 5.25
C ILE A 174 8.67 14.18 5.32
N GLU A 175 8.21 14.55 6.52
CA GLU A 175 7.13 15.51 6.70
C GLU A 175 7.60 16.97 6.54
N SER A 176 8.91 17.21 6.39
CA SER A 176 9.53 18.52 6.24
C SER A 176 9.88 18.84 4.78
N GLU A 177 9.28 19.90 4.23
CA GLU A 177 9.65 20.43 2.91
C GLU A 177 11.11 20.92 2.90
N ASP A 178 11.55 21.57 3.98
CA ASP A 178 12.93 22.05 4.12
C ASP A 178 13.95 20.91 4.06
N PHE A 179 13.61 19.74 4.61
CA PHE A 179 14.48 18.57 4.53
C PHE A 179 14.58 18.03 3.11
N PHE A 180 13.51 18.06 2.33
CA PHE A 180 13.58 17.71 0.90
C PHE A 180 14.38 18.72 0.09
N VAL A 181 14.16 20.03 0.31
CA VAL A 181 14.89 21.11 -0.40
C VAL A 181 16.38 21.08 -0.05
N SER A 182 16.71 20.80 1.21
CA SER A 182 18.10 20.64 1.66
C SER A 182 18.67 19.23 1.45
N GLN A 183 17.98 18.38 0.67
CA GLN A 183 18.46 17.07 0.24
C GLN A 183 18.73 16.08 1.40
N LYS A 184 17.99 16.19 2.50
CA LYS A 184 18.05 15.29 3.65
C LYS A 184 17.03 14.15 3.56
N THR A 185 15.97 14.32 2.78
CA THR A 185 14.97 13.30 2.50
C THR A 185 14.90 13.06 1.01
N ASP A 186 14.57 11.82 0.64
CA ASP A 186 14.44 11.36 -0.74
C ASP A 186 13.09 11.74 -1.36
N ILE A 187 12.06 11.93 -0.54
CA ILE A 187 10.72 12.30 -1.02
C ILE A 187 10.25 13.63 -0.46
N PHE A 188 9.47 14.33 -1.27
CA PHE A 188 8.73 15.51 -0.84
C PHE A 188 7.55 15.07 0.05
N PRO A 189 7.14 15.86 1.05
CA PRO A 189 6.06 15.48 1.94
C PRO A 189 4.83 14.93 1.20
N PRO A 190 4.33 13.73 1.56
CA PRO A 190 3.21 13.11 0.88
C PRO A 190 1.94 13.95 0.96
N ASP A 191 1.16 13.94 -0.12
CA ASP A 191 -0.18 14.50 -0.13
C ASP A 191 -1.07 13.66 0.80
N TYR A 192 -1.86 14.31 1.66
CA TYR A 192 -2.86 13.65 2.50
C TYR A 192 -2.35 12.49 3.39
N ARG A 193 -1.07 12.47 3.76
CA ARG A 193 -0.53 11.49 4.71
C ARG A 193 0.53 12.12 5.61
N ILE A 194 0.37 11.99 6.92
CA ILE A 194 1.36 12.37 7.92
C ILE A 194 1.83 11.12 8.67
N GLN A 195 3.13 10.89 8.70
CA GLN A 195 3.74 9.80 9.45
C GLN A 195 4.21 10.26 10.83
N LEU A 196 3.74 9.53 11.86
CA LEU A 196 4.17 9.69 13.24
C LEU A 196 4.95 8.45 13.70
N SER A 197 6.04 8.70 14.43
CA SER A 197 6.83 7.67 15.10
C SER A 197 6.69 7.80 16.61
N PHE A 198 6.41 6.69 17.27
CA PHE A 198 6.21 6.59 18.72
C PHE A 198 7.38 5.86 19.38
N PRO A 199 7.80 6.28 20.59
CA PRO A 199 8.89 5.64 21.30
C PRO A 199 8.50 4.28 21.90
N SER A 200 7.20 4.00 22.04
CA SER A 200 6.69 2.73 22.56
C SER A 200 5.31 2.40 22.01
N VAL A 201 4.93 1.12 22.10
CA VAL A 201 3.57 0.65 21.79
C VAL A 201 2.52 1.27 22.70
N HIS A 202 2.86 1.58 23.96
CA HIS A 202 1.93 2.19 24.92
C HIS A 202 1.48 3.58 24.45
N GLU A 203 2.44 4.42 24.04
CA GLU A 203 2.16 5.76 23.50
C GLU A 203 1.31 5.70 22.23
N LEU A 204 1.61 4.76 21.32
CA LEU A 204 0.82 4.54 20.10
C LEU A 204 -0.63 4.16 20.43
N ILE A 205 -0.85 3.28 21.41
CA ILE A 205 -2.19 2.87 21.85
C ILE A 205 -2.95 4.05 22.46
N GLN A 206 -2.33 4.79 23.39
CA GLN A 206 -2.96 5.95 24.04
C GLN A 206 -3.38 7.00 23.01
N PHE A 207 -2.47 7.31 22.07
CA PHE A 207 -2.77 8.21 20.96
C PHE A 207 -3.94 7.69 20.12
N SER A 208 -3.88 6.43 19.69
CA SER A 208 -4.92 5.82 18.85
C SER A 208 -6.29 5.80 19.52
N MET A 209 -6.35 5.57 20.84
CA MET A 209 -7.59 5.62 21.61
C MET A 209 -8.17 7.04 21.65
N GLU A 210 -7.35 8.06 21.90
CA GLU A 210 -7.80 9.45 21.91
C GLU A 210 -8.31 9.87 20.52
N MET A 211 -7.58 9.55 19.46
CA MET A 211 -8.01 9.84 18.08
C MET A 211 -9.39 9.25 17.76
N LYS A 212 -9.66 8.01 18.20
CA LYS A 212 -10.95 7.34 18.01
C LYS A 212 -12.08 8.06 18.77
N ARG A 213 -11.79 8.64 19.94
CA ARG A 213 -12.77 9.39 20.74
C ARG A 213 -13.18 10.72 20.12
N GLN A 214 -12.28 11.39 19.39
CA GLN A 214 -12.55 12.71 18.81
C GLN A 214 -13.45 12.69 17.56
N LYS A 215 -14.04 11.53 17.21
CA LYS A 215 -14.75 11.22 15.94
C LYS A 215 -13.84 11.35 14.72
N PRO A 216 -13.77 10.36 13.81
CA PRO A 216 -12.67 10.32 12.86
C PRO A 216 -12.87 11.33 11.71
N LEU A 217 -12.25 12.51 11.85
CA LEU A 217 -11.78 13.31 10.71
C LEU A 217 -10.65 12.59 9.95
N PHE A 218 -10.00 11.64 10.61
CA PHE A 218 -8.80 10.96 10.16
C PHE A 218 -9.00 9.45 10.10
N PHE A 219 -8.34 8.83 9.14
CA PHE A 219 -8.09 7.40 9.13
C PHE A 219 -6.67 7.14 9.66
N LEU A 220 -6.51 6.10 10.46
CA LEU A 220 -5.25 5.73 11.10
C LEU A 220 -4.78 4.39 10.56
N THR A 221 -3.58 4.35 10.01
CA THR A 221 -2.94 3.10 9.55
C THR A 221 -1.76 2.77 10.45
N ASN A 222 -1.82 1.63 11.13
CA ASN A 222 -0.72 1.14 11.97
C ASN A 222 0.25 0.31 11.12
N ASP A 223 1.36 0.91 10.72
CA ASP A 223 2.41 0.27 9.90
C ASP A 223 3.65 -0.07 10.75
N SER A 224 3.42 -0.46 12.01
CA SER A 224 4.48 -0.80 12.94
C SER A 224 5.23 -2.08 12.56
N ASN A 225 6.44 -2.22 13.10
CA ASN A 225 7.23 -3.45 13.12
C ASN A 225 7.67 -3.71 14.58
N PRO A 226 6.86 -4.44 15.37
CA PRO A 226 7.15 -4.66 16.78
C PRO A 226 8.47 -5.41 17.03
N ASP A 227 8.83 -6.35 16.15
CA ASP A 227 10.07 -7.13 16.24
C ASP A 227 11.32 -6.24 16.12
N LYS A 228 11.21 -5.13 15.37
CA LYS A 228 12.26 -4.10 15.25
C LYS A 228 12.06 -2.91 16.21
N HIS A 229 11.11 -2.99 17.13
CA HIS A 229 10.71 -1.90 18.03
C HIS A 229 10.41 -0.57 17.31
N SER A 230 9.81 -0.67 16.12
CA SER A 230 9.41 0.48 15.31
C SER A 230 7.90 0.65 15.38
N PHE A 231 7.43 1.72 16.02
CA PHE A 231 6.01 1.98 16.21
C PHE A 231 5.58 3.18 15.37
N ILE A 232 4.95 2.91 14.23
CA ILE A 232 4.64 3.90 13.20
C ILE A 232 3.12 3.95 12.98
N LEU A 233 2.59 5.17 12.90
CA LEU A 233 1.21 5.43 12.53
C LEU A 233 1.17 6.42 11.37
N TYR A 234 0.41 6.11 10.33
CA TYR A 234 0.03 7.07 9.31
C TYR A 234 -1.33 7.67 9.66
N ILE A 235 -1.44 8.98 9.50
CA ILE A 235 -2.69 9.73 9.55
C ILE A 235 -3.01 10.14 8.13
N THR A 236 -4.17 9.72 7.64
CA THR A 236 -4.73 10.16 6.35
C THR A 236 -6.10 10.80 6.59
N PRO A 237 -6.71 11.49 5.61
CA PRO A 237 -8.10 11.87 5.74
C PRO A 237 -9.00 10.65 5.86
N LYS A 238 -10.29 10.89 6.13
CA LYS A 238 -11.27 9.86 6.47
C LYS A 238 -11.30 8.65 5.52
N ARG A 239 -10.99 8.80 4.22
CA ARG A 239 -10.90 7.68 3.27
C ARG A 239 -9.46 7.18 3.23
N GLY A 240 -9.23 5.94 3.66
CA GLY A 240 -7.92 5.30 3.70
C GLY A 240 -7.76 4.23 2.63
N LYS A 241 -6.85 3.29 2.90
CA LYS A 241 -6.48 2.18 2.01
C LYS A 241 -7.69 1.35 1.55
N PHE A 242 -8.65 1.10 2.45
CA PHE A 242 -9.81 0.26 2.14
C PHE A 242 -10.81 0.96 1.23
N GLU A 243 -11.13 2.22 1.52
CA GLU A 243 -12.03 3.02 0.69
C GLU A 243 -11.44 3.26 -0.70
N ALA A 244 -10.12 3.42 -0.81
CA ALA A 244 -9.46 3.56 -2.11
C ALA A 244 -9.59 2.29 -2.97
N ILE A 245 -9.38 1.12 -2.36
CA ILE A 245 -9.57 -0.18 -3.03
C ILE A 245 -11.02 -0.34 -3.48
N GLU A 246 -11.98 -0.10 -2.59
CA GLU A 246 -13.42 -0.21 -2.92
C GLU A 246 -13.81 0.74 -4.06
N HIS A 247 -13.32 1.97 -4.02
CA HIS A 247 -13.55 2.97 -5.06
C HIS A 247 -12.98 2.51 -6.40
N VAL A 248 -11.73 2.04 -6.44
CA VAL A 248 -11.11 1.51 -7.66
C VAL A 248 -11.92 0.34 -8.22
N ILE A 249 -12.30 -0.62 -7.37
CA ILE A 249 -13.06 -1.79 -7.84
C ILE A 249 -14.42 -1.35 -8.41
N SER A 250 -15.12 -0.45 -7.73
CA SER A 250 -16.39 0.11 -8.19
C SER A 250 -16.24 0.81 -9.55
N GLN A 251 -15.21 1.64 -9.72
CA GLN A 251 -14.92 2.32 -10.99
C GLN A 251 -14.59 1.33 -12.12
N LEU A 252 -13.87 0.25 -11.82
CA LEU A 252 -13.56 -0.80 -12.78
C LEU A 252 -14.80 -1.62 -13.18
N ILE A 253 -15.73 -1.88 -12.24
CA ILE A 253 -17.02 -2.53 -12.53
C ILE A 253 -17.89 -1.62 -13.40
N GLU A 254 -18.07 -0.35 -13.00
CA GLU A 254 -18.91 0.63 -13.71
C GLU A 254 -18.42 0.93 -15.13
N SER A 255 -17.10 0.91 -15.36
CA SER A 255 -16.50 1.15 -16.68
C SER A 255 -16.68 -0.02 -17.68
N LEU A 256 -17.56 -0.98 -17.38
CA LEU A 256 -17.87 -2.17 -18.18
C LEU A 256 -16.67 -3.11 -18.38
N LEU A 257 -15.61 -2.97 -17.58
CA LEU A 257 -14.44 -3.84 -17.68
C LEU A 257 -14.74 -5.27 -17.19
N PHE A 258 -15.71 -5.43 -16.29
CA PHE A 258 -16.13 -6.75 -15.79
C PHE A 258 -17.50 -7.13 -16.33
N LYS A 259 -17.61 -8.35 -16.90
CA LYS A 259 -18.85 -8.84 -17.50
C LYS A 259 -19.92 -9.23 -16.47
N LYS A 260 -19.49 -9.66 -15.27
CA LYS A 260 -20.33 -10.01 -14.12
C LYS A 260 -19.51 -9.85 -12.83
N GLU A 261 -20.13 -9.27 -11.80
CA GLU A 261 -19.50 -9.03 -10.49
C GLU A 261 -19.02 -10.32 -9.80
N GLN A 262 -19.84 -11.38 -9.88
CA GLN A 262 -19.60 -12.70 -9.28
C GLN A 262 -18.37 -13.45 -9.84
N ASP A 263 -17.80 -12.99 -10.95
CA ASP A 263 -16.65 -13.62 -11.61
C ASP A 263 -15.32 -12.90 -11.26
N ILE A 264 -15.33 -11.93 -10.35
CA ILE A 264 -14.15 -11.16 -9.98
C ILE A 264 -13.28 -11.95 -8.99
N GLU A 265 -12.01 -12.18 -9.36
CA GLU A 265 -10.99 -12.71 -8.47
C GLU A 265 -10.07 -11.58 -8.01
N ILE A 266 -9.90 -11.43 -6.70
CA ILE A 266 -9.02 -10.41 -6.11
C ILE A 266 -7.92 -11.09 -5.32
N LEU A 267 -6.69 -10.72 -5.64
CA LEU A 267 -5.49 -11.12 -4.92
C LEU A 267 -4.92 -9.90 -4.19
N PHE A 268 -4.81 -9.98 -2.86
CA PHE A 268 -4.10 -9.02 -2.04
C PHE A 268 -2.73 -9.58 -1.70
N ILE A 269 -1.68 -8.80 -1.93
CA ILE A 269 -0.31 -9.22 -1.67
C ILE A 269 0.38 -8.15 -0.82
N GLY A 270 0.90 -8.55 0.34
CA GLY A 270 1.57 -7.62 1.25
C GLY A 270 2.39 -8.32 2.33
N ASP A 271 3.09 -7.51 3.14
CA ASP A 271 3.94 -7.98 4.24
C ASP A 271 3.39 -7.58 5.62
N SER A 272 2.41 -6.69 5.67
CA SER A 272 2.04 -5.94 6.86
C SER A 272 0.60 -6.17 7.34
N PHE A 273 0.30 -5.70 8.55
CA PHE A 273 -1.08 -5.71 9.07
C PHE A 273 -2.06 -4.87 8.23
N PRO A 274 -1.74 -3.64 7.79
CA PRO A 274 -2.60 -2.89 6.88
C PRO A 274 -2.94 -3.62 5.58
N ASP A 275 -2.01 -4.39 5.02
CA ASP A 275 -2.26 -5.18 3.80
C ASP A 275 -3.17 -6.38 4.08
N PHE A 276 -2.91 -7.07 5.19
CA PHE A 276 -3.76 -8.15 5.65
C PHE A 276 -5.19 -7.66 5.89
N GLU A 277 -5.34 -6.57 6.64
CA GLU A 277 -6.63 -5.95 6.96
C GLU A 277 -7.37 -5.53 5.68
N ALA A 278 -6.66 -4.99 4.68
CA ALA A 278 -7.25 -4.69 3.38
C ALA A 278 -7.80 -5.94 2.71
N GLY A 279 -7.02 -7.02 2.72
CA GLY A 279 -7.41 -8.27 2.10
C GLY A 279 -8.64 -8.91 2.74
N ILE A 280 -8.70 -8.93 4.07
CA ILE A 280 -9.81 -9.55 4.81
C ILE A 280 -11.06 -8.67 4.90
N HIS A 281 -10.95 -7.37 4.64
CA HIS A 281 -12.07 -6.43 4.69
C HIS A 281 -13.18 -6.81 3.70
N ASN A 282 -14.43 -6.64 4.12
CA ASN A 282 -15.59 -6.85 3.26
C ASN A 282 -15.99 -5.57 2.53
N TYR A 283 -15.77 -5.56 1.23
CA TYR A 283 -16.28 -4.54 0.31
C TYR A 283 -17.75 -4.86 0.04
N THR A 284 -18.64 -3.92 0.36
CA THR A 284 -20.05 -4.24 0.66
C THR A 284 -20.94 -4.42 -0.57
N HIS A 285 -20.36 -4.28 -1.76
CA HIS A 285 -21.14 -4.08 -2.98
C HIS A 285 -21.08 -5.22 -3.99
N PHE A 286 -20.26 -6.25 -3.80
CA PHE A 286 -20.17 -7.37 -4.74
C PHE A 286 -19.58 -8.65 -4.12
N GLU A 287 -19.99 -9.79 -4.65
CA GLU A 287 -19.40 -11.09 -4.33
C GLU A 287 -18.14 -11.29 -5.19
N ALA A 288 -16.96 -11.27 -4.57
CA ALA A 288 -15.70 -11.60 -5.24
C ALA A 288 -14.94 -12.69 -4.49
N LYS A 289 -14.25 -13.54 -5.26
CA LYS A 289 -13.32 -14.51 -4.70
C LYS A 289 -12.05 -13.79 -4.28
N LYS A 290 -11.78 -13.74 -2.98
CA LYS A 290 -10.61 -13.07 -2.41
C LYS A 290 -9.55 -14.05 -1.95
N THR A 291 -8.30 -13.75 -2.29
CA THR A 291 -7.11 -14.41 -1.76
C THR A 291 -6.19 -13.36 -1.17
N VAL A 292 -5.72 -13.59 0.05
CA VAL A 292 -4.71 -12.76 0.71
C VAL A 292 -3.43 -13.57 0.78
N LEU A 293 -2.37 -13.09 0.14
CA LEU A 293 -1.03 -13.65 0.22
C LEU A 293 -0.18 -12.73 1.09
N LEU A 294 0.09 -13.18 2.32
CA LEU A 294 1.18 -12.62 3.11
C LEU A 294 2.47 -13.24 2.62
N VAL A 295 3.34 -12.44 2.01
CA VAL A 295 4.62 -12.95 1.49
C VAL A 295 5.50 -13.47 2.63
N GLY A 296 6.42 -14.38 2.31
CA GLY A 296 7.39 -14.85 3.30
C GLY A 296 8.27 -13.70 3.78
N GLY A 297 8.62 -13.72 5.06
CA GLY A 297 9.24 -12.58 5.75
C GLY A 297 8.25 -11.51 6.22
N SER A 298 6.94 -11.76 6.12
CA SER A 298 5.91 -10.84 6.61
C SER A 298 6.10 -10.56 8.10
N ARG A 299 6.01 -9.27 8.47
CA ARG A 299 6.05 -8.80 9.86
C ARG A 299 4.90 -9.36 10.71
N LEU A 300 3.82 -9.81 10.07
CA LEU A 300 2.62 -10.31 10.72
C LEU A 300 2.65 -11.83 10.92
N PHE A 301 3.58 -12.55 10.27
CA PHE A 301 3.58 -14.01 10.22
C PHE A 301 3.63 -14.67 11.61
N SER A 302 4.62 -14.31 12.43
CA SER A 302 4.80 -14.84 13.79
C SER A 302 3.55 -14.62 14.64
N TYR A 303 2.96 -13.44 14.52
CA TYR A 303 1.77 -13.03 15.24
C TYR A 303 0.50 -13.74 14.81
N LEU A 304 0.35 -14.19 13.55
CA LEU A 304 -0.80 -14.99 13.13
C LEU A 304 -0.62 -16.48 13.42
N ASN A 305 0.62 -16.98 13.31
CA ASN A 305 0.91 -18.40 13.45
C ASN A 305 1.07 -18.87 14.91
N ASP A 306 1.72 -18.06 15.77
CA ASP A 306 1.93 -18.41 17.17
C ASP A 306 0.65 -18.14 17.99
N LYS A 307 0.09 -19.18 18.61
CA LYS A 307 -1.13 -19.09 19.43
C LYS A 307 -0.97 -18.17 20.65
N ASN A 308 0.27 -17.95 21.11
CA ASN A 308 0.55 -17.15 22.29
C ASN A 308 0.76 -15.66 21.96
N GLN A 309 0.99 -15.31 20.69
CA GLN A 309 1.27 -13.92 20.28
C GLN A 309 0.03 -13.25 19.71
N ASN A 310 -0.82 -12.67 20.55
CA ASN A 310 -2.09 -12.07 20.10
C ASN A 310 -2.05 -10.56 19.94
N ASN A 311 -0.93 -9.90 20.21
CA ASN A 311 -0.85 -8.43 20.16
C ASN A 311 0.17 -7.97 19.13
N PHE A 312 -0.31 -7.39 18.02
CA PHE A 312 0.52 -6.75 17.00
C PHE A 312 0.48 -5.23 17.18
N ALA A 313 1.54 -4.65 17.77
CA ALA A 313 1.65 -3.20 17.97
C ALA A 313 0.42 -2.53 18.61
N GLY A 314 -0.22 -3.19 19.59
CA GLY A 314 -1.44 -2.71 20.26
C GLY A 314 -2.74 -3.16 19.63
N ILE A 315 -2.70 -3.95 18.55
CA ILE A 315 -3.86 -4.55 17.90
C ILE A 315 -4.02 -5.98 18.39
N ASP A 316 -5.19 -6.29 18.97
CA ASP A 316 -5.54 -7.65 19.40
C ASP A 316 -6.00 -8.50 18.20
N LEU A 317 -5.20 -9.50 17.85
CA LEU A 317 -5.43 -10.44 16.76
C LEU A 317 -6.27 -11.65 17.18
N THR A 318 -6.68 -11.77 18.45
CA THR A 318 -7.43 -12.93 18.97
C THR A 318 -8.66 -13.22 18.12
N TYR A 319 -9.40 -12.19 17.73
CA TYR A 319 -10.60 -12.32 16.93
C TYR A 319 -10.29 -12.81 15.50
N ILE A 320 -9.30 -12.21 14.85
CA ILE A 320 -8.83 -12.59 13.51
C ILE A 320 -8.40 -14.07 13.49
N LYS A 321 -7.62 -14.50 14.48
CA LYS A 321 -7.15 -15.89 14.59
C LYS A 321 -8.29 -16.89 14.74
N LYS A 322 -9.34 -16.55 15.49
CA LYS A 322 -10.52 -17.42 15.64
C LYS A 322 -11.28 -17.62 14.33
N GLN A 323 -11.13 -16.69 13.39
CA GLN A 323 -11.75 -16.76 12.07
C GLN A 323 -10.88 -17.49 11.04
N LEU A 324 -9.60 -17.74 11.35
CA LEU A 324 -8.68 -18.51 10.53
C LEU A 324 -8.79 -20.00 10.85
N SER A 325 -9.17 -20.79 9.86
CA SER A 325 -9.20 -22.26 9.93
C SER A 325 -8.16 -22.83 8.97
N PRO A 326 -7.25 -23.71 9.41
CA PRO A 326 -6.31 -24.37 8.51
C PRO A 326 -7.05 -25.14 7.41
N SER A 327 -6.52 -25.08 6.20
CA SER A 327 -6.98 -25.91 5.08
C SER A 327 -6.16 -27.21 4.98
N GLN A 328 -6.33 -27.98 3.90
CA GLN A 328 -5.55 -29.20 3.64
C GLN A 328 -4.08 -28.91 3.27
N LEU A 329 -3.80 -27.71 2.73
CA LEU A 329 -2.46 -27.34 2.29
C LEU A 329 -1.75 -26.55 3.41
N SER A 330 -0.47 -26.89 3.64
CA SER A 330 0.37 -26.19 4.63
C SER A 330 0.44 -24.69 4.30
N GLY A 331 0.20 -23.85 5.31
CA GLY A 331 0.22 -22.39 5.16
C GLY A 331 -1.02 -21.78 4.51
N TYR A 332 -2.00 -22.58 4.07
CA TYR A 332 -3.27 -22.12 3.52
C TYR A 332 -4.36 -22.20 4.58
N TYR A 333 -5.10 -21.11 4.73
CA TYR A 333 -6.17 -20.96 5.70
C TYR A 333 -7.43 -20.44 5.01
N THR A 334 -8.57 -20.86 5.55
CA THR A 334 -9.87 -20.25 5.28
C THR A 334 -10.09 -19.17 6.33
N TYR A 335 -10.35 -17.94 5.90
CA TYR A 335 -10.84 -16.87 6.75
C TYR A 335 -12.34 -16.71 6.55
N THR A 336 -13.11 -16.83 7.63
CA THR A 336 -14.57 -16.63 7.60
C THR A 336 -14.93 -15.37 8.37
N ASP A 337 -15.37 -14.33 7.65
CA ASP A 337 -15.91 -13.14 8.30
C ASP A 337 -17.22 -13.50 9.02
N THR A 338 -17.32 -13.14 10.29
CA THR A 338 -18.45 -13.55 11.14
C THR A 338 -19.72 -12.76 10.86
N ILE A 339 -19.61 -11.55 10.29
CA ILE A 339 -20.72 -10.63 10.03
C ILE A 339 -21.37 -11.00 8.69
N THR A 340 -20.57 -11.05 7.62
CA THR A 340 -21.00 -11.30 6.25
C THR A 340 -21.05 -12.77 5.89
N LYS A 341 -20.37 -13.64 6.65
CA LYS A 341 -20.13 -15.06 6.32
C LYS A 341 -19.32 -15.29 5.05
N ASN A 342 -18.73 -14.25 4.48
CA ASN A 342 -17.84 -14.37 3.33
C ASN A 342 -16.61 -15.20 3.69
N ILE A 343 -16.28 -16.12 2.79
CA ILE A 343 -15.15 -17.02 2.92
C ILE A 343 -14.04 -16.55 1.99
N GLN A 344 -12.84 -16.44 2.53
CA GLN A 344 -11.66 -15.97 1.81
C GLN A 344 -10.48 -16.92 2.05
N THR A 345 -9.55 -16.98 1.10
CA THR A 345 -8.31 -17.74 1.27
C THR A 345 -7.23 -16.82 1.81
N VAL A 346 -6.57 -17.22 2.90
CA VAL A 346 -5.39 -16.55 3.46
C VAL A 346 -4.21 -17.50 3.34
N ILE A 347 -3.12 -17.02 2.75
CA ILE A 347 -1.89 -17.78 2.54
C ILE A 347 -0.79 -17.11 3.35
N LEU A 348 -0.21 -17.86 4.28
CA LEU A 348 0.98 -17.45 5.03
C LEU A 348 2.22 -17.96 4.31
N GLY A 349 2.89 -17.09 3.56
CA GLY A 349 3.99 -17.42 2.66
C GLY A 349 5.14 -18.17 3.33
N ASP A 350 5.49 -17.83 4.57
CA ASP A 350 6.53 -18.52 5.34
C ASP A 350 6.25 -20.02 5.58
N LEU A 351 4.97 -20.42 5.62
CA LEU A 351 4.54 -21.82 5.77
C LEU A 351 4.21 -22.50 4.45
N ALA A 352 3.60 -21.76 3.51
CA ALA A 352 3.19 -22.29 2.21
C ALA A 352 4.39 -22.51 1.29
N PHE A 353 5.38 -21.60 1.35
CA PHE A 353 6.55 -21.59 0.49
C PHE A 353 7.82 -21.39 1.35
N PRO A 354 8.26 -22.41 2.10
CA PRO A 354 9.39 -22.28 3.01
C PRO A 354 10.63 -21.73 2.29
N LYS A 355 11.27 -20.72 2.88
CA LYS A 355 12.44 -19.98 2.35
C LYS A 355 12.16 -19.04 1.17
N ALA A 356 10.93 -18.94 0.69
CA ALA A 356 10.56 -17.93 -0.30
C ALA A 356 10.17 -16.63 0.42
N ILE A 357 10.96 -15.57 0.25
CA ILE A 357 10.74 -14.25 0.85
C ILE A 357 10.32 -13.24 -0.23
N GLY A 358 9.41 -12.33 0.12
CA GLY A 358 9.01 -11.22 -0.75
C GLY A 358 8.53 -11.68 -2.14
N PRO A 359 9.12 -11.18 -3.25
CA PRO A 359 8.68 -11.54 -4.61
C PRO A 359 8.74 -13.03 -4.90
N ARG A 360 9.64 -13.79 -4.25
CA ARG A 360 9.75 -15.22 -4.46
C ARG A 360 8.50 -15.96 -4.02
N SER A 361 7.84 -15.54 -2.95
CA SER A 361 6.57 -16.15 -2.50
C SER A 361 5.47 -16.01 -3.56
N ILE A 362 5.46 -14.90 -4.30
CA ILE A 362 4.53 -14.65 -5.41
C ILE A 362 4.82 -15.60 -6.57
N ILE A 363 6.10 -15.79 -6.89
CA ILE A 363 6.52 -16.72 -7.97
C ILE A 363 6.10 -18.15 -7.64
N GLU A 364 6.38 -18.63 -6.44
CA GLU A 364 6.02 -19.99 -6.01
C GLU A 364 4.49 -20.18 -5.95
N PHE A 365 3.73 -19.15 -5.55
CA PHE A 365 2.26 -19.19 -5.56
C PHE A 365 1.66 -19.35 -6.97
N LEU A 366 2.32 -18.80 -7.99
CA LEU A 366 1.83 -18.80 -9.38
C LEU A 366 2.41 -19.93 -10.25
N SER A 367 3.35 -20.71 -9.71
CA SER A 367 4.00 -21.85 -10.39
C SER A 367 3.22 -23.14 -10.14
#